data_AF-A0A4U2YAE7-F1
#
_entry.id   AF-A0A4U2YAE7-F1
#
_cell.length_a   1.000
_cell.length_b   1.000
_cell.length_c   1.000
_cell.angle_alpha   90.00
_cell.angle_beta   90.00
_cell.angle_gamma   90.00
#
_symmetry.space_group_name_H-M   'P 1'
#
loop_
_entity.id
_entity.type
_entity.pdbx_description
1 polymer ?
#
loop_
_entity_poly.entity_id
_entity_poly.type
_entity_poly.pdbx_seq_one_letter_code
_entity_poly.pdbx_strand_id
1 'polypeptide(L)'
;MMVQLKRWLISAIVLPVFLIVIGCQSSTTVSPPNGVKETQSPEKKTAEEFMELAAQGKLKGIEAGIGATKKEIIKMYGNPKSIGNSERGLNLFYEGFSFEFQEYLDSLDQLKDEDKVLGIIADAKILGINATPAQLKVNYGSPSTEAYDDAHGTGWQMDYLAGERYLSFFAETNESAINTVYLR
;
A
#
# COMPACT_ATOMS: atom_id res chain seq x y z
N MET A 1 33.93 -42.29 0.40
CA MET A 1 32.94 -43.30 -0.01
C MET A 1 31.85 -42.58 -0.78
N MET A 2 31.97 -42.52 -2.10
CA MET A 2 31.09 -41.77 -3.01
C MET A 2 30.22 -42.78 -3.75
N VAL A 3 28.90 -42.73 -3.55
CA VAL A 3 27.96 -43.56 -4.31
C VAL A 3 27.47 -42.73 -5.50
N GLN A 4 27.98 -43.08 -6.68
CA GLN A 4 27.32 -42.87 -7.96
C GLN A 4 26.58 -44.17 -8.29
N LEU A 5 25.27 -44.14 -8.57
CA LEU A 5 24.67 -45.13 -9.48
C LEU A 5 23.29 -44.72 -10.03
N LYS A 6 23.31 -44.43 -11.34
CA LYS A 6 22.40 -44.83 -12.43
C LYS A 6 20.87 -44.89 -12.23
N ARG A 7 20.23 -43.99 -13.00
CA ARG A 7 19.01 -44.14 -13.83
C ARG A 7 18.44 -45.55 -13.99
N TRP A 8 17.12 -45.67 -13.82
CA TRP A 8 16.26 -46.59 -14.57
C TRP A 8 15.02 -45.84 -15.09
N LEU A 9 14.81 -45.95 -16.40
CA LEU A 9 13.64 -45.57 -17.19
C LEU A 9 13.02 -46.90 -17.61
N ILE A 10 11.80 -47.23 -17.17
CA ILE A 10 10.94 -48.19 -17.89
C ILE A 10 9.48 -47.75 -17.80
N SER A 11 8.94 -47.55 -18.99
CA SER A 11 7.57 -47.34 -19.43
C SER A 11 6.53 -48.31 -18.85
N ALA A 12 5.30 -47.83 -18.63
CA ALA A 12 4.10 -48.59 -18.95
C ALA A 12 2.91 -47.63 -19.16
N ILE A 13 2.55 -47.46 -20.43
CA ILE A 13 1.30 -46.89 -20.92
C ILE A 13 0.20 -47.93 -20.69
N VAL A 14 -0.87 -47.56 -19.99
CA VAL A 14 -2.17 -48.25 -20.10
C VAL A 14 -3.28 -47.18 -20.09
N LEU A 15 -3.80 -46.90 -21.28
CA LEU A 15 -5.13 -46.31 -21.52
C LEU A 15 -6.00 -47.43 -22.13
N PRO A 16 -7.33 -47.31 -22.22
CA PRO A 16 -8.33 -46.82 -21.25
C PRO A 16 -9.47 -47.87 -21.09
N VAL A 17 -10.35 -47.71 -20.09
CA VAL A 17 -11.70 -48.31 -20.16
C VAL A 17 -12.72 -47.20 -20.07
N PHE A 18 -13.29 -46.90 -21.24
CA PHE A 18 -14.50 -46.13 -21.42
C PHE A 18 -15.68 -46.92 -20.84
N LEU A 19 -16.33 -46.38 -19.81
CA LEU A 19 -17.73 -46.69 -19.52
C LEU A 19 -18.55 -45.47 -19.91
N ILE A 20 -19.10 -45.57 -21.12
CA ILE A 20 -20.10 -44.65 -21.65
C ILE A 20 -21.39 -44.92 -20.88
N VAL A 21 -21.79 -43.98 -20.03
CA VAL A 21 -23.18 -43.88 -19.57
C VAL A 21 -23.86 -42.83 -20.44
N ILE A 22 -24.70 -43.31 -21.37
CA ILE A 22 -25.64 -42.49 -22.14
C ILE A 22 -26.77 -42.10 -21.18
N GLY A 23 -26.72 -40.87 -20.69
CA GLY A 23 -27.84 -40.16 -20.06
C GLY A 23 -28.24 -38.98 -20.92
N CYS A 24 -29.53 -38.86 -21.20
CA CYS A 24 -30.12 -38.05 -22.26
C CYS A 24 -29.78 -36.55 -22.24
N GLN A 25 -29.84 -36.00 -23.46
CA GLN A 25 -29.64 -34.62 -23.84
C GLN A 25 -30.59 -33.65 -23.13
N SER A 26 -30.04 -32.51 -22.74
CA SER A 26 -30.69 -31.22 -22.88
C SER A 26 -29.61 -30.22 -23.26
N SER A 27 -29.38 -30.12 -24.57
CA SER A 27 -28.51 -29.12 -25.17
C SER A 27 -29.11 -27.75 -24.92
N THR A 28 -28.73 -27.13 -23.81
CA THR A 28 -28.80 -25.68 -23.64
C THR A 28 -27.39 -25.18 -23.80
N THR A 29 -27.02 -24.84 -25.03
CA THR A 29 -25.90 -23.94 -25.30
C THR A 29 -26.28 -22.59 -24.66
N VAL A 30 -25.90 -22.41 -23.40
CA VAL A 30 -25.81 -21.08 -22.81
C VAL A 30 -24.44 -20.57 -23.21
N SER A 31 -24.40 -19.81 -24.29
CA SER A 31 -23.27 -18.91 -24.57
C SER A 31 -22.95 -18.14 -23.28
N PRO A 32 -21.68 -18.01 -22.86
CA PRO A 32 -21.36 -17.10 -21.78
C PRO A 32 -21.85 -15.71 -22.22
N PRO A 33 -22.69 -15.01 -21.44
CA PRO A 33 -23.06 -13.66 -21.79
C PRO A 33 -21.76 -12.83 -21.83
N ASN A 34 -21.58 -12.18 -22.97
CA ASN A 34 -20.58 -11.17 -23.22
C ASN A 34 -20.27 -10.34 -21.97
N GLY A 35 -18.98 -10.27 -21.64
CA GLY A 35 -18.38 -9.20 -20.86
C GLY A 35 -19.20 -8.70 -19.69
N VAL A 36 -19.15 -9.41 -18.57
CA VAL A 36 -19.27 -8.73 -17.27
C VAL A 36 -18.03 -7.83 -17.18
N LYS A 37 -18.12 -6.61 -17.69
CA LYS A 37 -17.33 -5.52 -17.10
C LYS A 37 -17.78 -5.48 -15.66
N GLU A 38 -16.97 -6.02 -14.75
CA GLU A 38 -17.11 -5.72 -13.34
C GLU A 38 -17.18 -4.20 -13.24
N THR A 39 -18.38 -3.69 -12.97
CA THR A 39 -18.55 -2.28 -12.69
C THR A 39 -17.99 -2.13 -11.30
N GLN A 40 -16.70 -1.82 -11.20
CA GLN A 40 -16.05 -1.52 -9.93
C GLN A 40 -16.89 -0.46 -9.22
N SER A 41 -17.22 -0.71 -7.95
CA SER A 41 -17.82 0.31 -7.11
C SER A 41 -16.93 1.56 -7.15
N PRO A 42 -17.50 2.78 -7.21
CA PRO A 42 -16.72 4.03 -7.16
C PRO A 42 -15.70 4.06 -6.02
N GLU A 43 -16.01 3.44 -4.88
CA GLU A 43 -15.11 3.31 -3.73
C GLU A 43 -13.88 2.44 -4.03
N LYS A 44 -14.07 1.31 -4.72
CA LYS A 44 -12.98 0.40 -5.12
C LYS A 44 -12.07 1.06 -6.16
N LYS A 45 -12.64 1.76 -7.13
CA LYS A 45 -11.86 2.53 -8.12
C LYS A 45 -11.03 3.63 -7.44
N THR A 46 -11.61 4.33 -6.47
CA THR A 46 -10.90 5.36 -5.69
C THR A 46 -9.74 4.77 -4.89
N ALA A 47 -9.93 3.58 -4.31
CA ALA A 47 -8.89 2.87 -3.59
C ALA A 47 -7.74 2.43 -4.50
N GLU A 48 -8.04 1.91 -5.69
CA GLU A 48 -7.03 1.56 -6.71
C GLU A 48 -6.22 2.79 -7.15
N GLU A 49 -6.88 3.90 -7.47
CA GLU A 49 -6.19 5.17 -7.80
C GLU A 49 -5.28 5.66 -6.67
N PHE A 50 -5.71 5.50 -5.41
CA PHE A 50 -4.91 5.86 -4.25
C PHE A 50 -3.67 4.96 -4.12
N MET A 51 -3.81 3.65 -4.34
CA MET A 51 -2.69 2.70 -4.34
C MET A 51 -1.71 2.96 -5.49
N GLU A 52 -2.20 3.32 -6.68
CA GLU A 52 -1.35 3.68 -7.82
C GLU A 52 -0.52 4.93 -7.54
N LEU A 53 -1.11 5.96 -6.93
CA LEU A 53 -0.38 7.15 -6.50
C LEU A 53 0.64 6.82 -5.41
N ALA A 54 0.25 6.03 -4.40
CA ALA A 54 1.15 5.58 -3.35
C ALA A 54 2.33 4.81 -3.93
N ALA A 55 2.10 3.95 -4.92
CA ALA A 55 3.14 3.21 -5.62
C ALA A 55 4.11 4.11 -6.40
N GLN A 56 3.71 5.34 -6.74
CA GLN A 56 4.56 6.37 -7.35
C GLN A 56 5.21 7.30 -6.32
N GLY A 57 5.02 7.05 -5.01
CA GLY A 57 5.55 7.87 -3.93
C GLY A 57 4.72 9.13 -3.66
N LYS A 58 3.45 9.16 -4.04
CA LYS A 58 2.58 10.34 -3.90
C LYS A 58 1.34 10.03 -3.07
N LEU A 59 0.85 11.04 -2.36
CA LEU A 59 -0.43 11.01 -1.68
C LEU A 59 -1.37 12.03 -2.32
N LYS A 60 -2.64 11.64 -2.52
CA LYS A 60 -3.66 12.54 -3.07
C LYS A 60 -3.81 13.78 -2.20
N GLY A 61 -3.71 14.96 -2.78
CA GLY A 61 -3.81 16.24 -2.06
C GLY A 61 -2.47 16.80 -1.56
N ILE A 62 -1.37 16.07 -1.75
CA ILE A 62 0.00 16.54 -1.49
C ILE A 62 0.74 16.54 -2.83
N GLU A 63 1.19 17.72 -3.28
CA GLU A 63 1.78 17.92 -4.61
C GLU A 63 3.15 17.24 -4.76
N ALA A 64 3.94 17.22 -3.69
CA ALA A 64 5.27 16.63 -3.67
C ALA A 64 5.21 15.16 -3.24
N GLY A 65 6.09 14.35 -3.83
CA GLY A 65 6.22 12.93 -3.51
C GLY A 65 7.55 12.58 -2.85
N ILE A 66 7.68 11.33 -2.44
CA ILE A 66 8.95 10.71 -2.07
C ILE A 66 9.97 10.93 -3.20
N GLY A 67 11.18 11.34 -2.83
CA GLY A 67 12.26 11.69 -3.75
C GLY A 67 12.33 13.17 -4.12
N ALA A 68 11.31 13.98 -3.79
CA ALA A 68 11.40 15.43 -3.89
C ALA A 68 12.50 15.98 -2.98
N THR A 69 13.19 17.00 -3.42
CA THR A 69 14.30 17.64 -2.69
C THR A 69 13.78 18.67 -1.69
N LYS A 70 14.55 18.97 -0.62
CA LYS A 70 14.25 20.09 0.29
C LYS A 70 13.94 21.36 -0.49
N LYS A 71 14.77 21.69 -1.49
CA LYS A 71 14.57 22.88 -2.32
C LYS A 71 13.22 22.91 -3.04
N GLU A 72 12.79 21.79 -3.60
CA GLU A 72 11.48 21.66 -4.23
C GLU A 72 10.34 21.81 -3.23
N ILE A 73 10.47 21.18 -2.05
CA ILE A 73 9.51 21.31 -0.95
C ILE A 73 9.35 22.78 -0.53
N ILE A 74 10.46 23.47 -0.23
CA ILE A 74 10.41 24.88 0.19
C ILE A 74 9.86 25.78 -0.92
N LYS A 75 10.13 25.47 -2.19
CA LYS A 75 9.58 26.21 -3.32
C LYS A 75 8.06 26.05 -3.45
N MET A 76 7.52 24.85 -3.21
CA MET A 76 6.08 24.57 -3.32
C MET A 76 5.29 25.07 -2.12
N TYR A 77 5.81 24.85 -0.91
CA TYR A 77 5.05 25.05 0.34
C TYR A 77 5.56 26.21 1.21
N GLY A 78 6.69 26.82 0.86
CA GLY A 78 7.37 27.77 1.72
C GLY A 78 8.11 27.07 2.87
N ASN A 79 8.45 27.84 3.91
CA ASN A 79 9.07 27.28 5.11
C ASN A 79 8.06 26.45 5.91
N PRO A 80 8.49 25.32 6.52
CA PRO A 80 7.62 24.53 7.39
C PRO A 80 7.22 25.33 8.63
N LYS A 81 6.08 24.97 9.22
CA LYS A 81 5.58 25.56 10.48
C LYS A 81 6.52 25.27 11.64
N SER A 82 7.08 24.06 11.65
CA SER A 82 8.06 23.61 12.61
C SER A 82 8.88 22.46 12.02
N ILE A 83 9.95 22.09 12.70
CA ILE A 83 10.74 20.89 12.42
C ILE A 83 10.84 20.06 13.69
N GLY A 84 11.12 18.77 13.54
CA GLY A 84 11.36 17.90 14.69
C GLY A 84 11.84 16.52 14.26
N ASN A 85 12.66 15.90 15.10
CA ASN A 85 13.15 14.56 14.84
C ASN A 85 12.12 13.51 15.28
N SER A 86 12.01 12.46 14.48
CA SER A 86 11.33 11.21 14.78
C SER A 86 12.37 10.08 14.81
N GLU A 87 11.93 8.85 15.05
CA GLU A 87 12.79 7.67 15.03
C GLU A 87 13.43 7.36 13.66
N ARG A 88 13.01 8.07 12.62
CA ARG A 88 13.48 7.87 11.24
C ARG A 88 14.23 9.07 10.67
N GLY A 89 14.36 10.13 11.47
CA GLY A 89 15.05 11.36 11.12
C GLY A 89 14.15 12.60 11.21
N LEU A 90 14.55 13.67 10.52
CA LEU A 90 13.93 14.99 10.59
C LEU A 90 12.61 15.02 9.81
N ASN A 91 11.58 15.57 10.46
CA ASN A 91 10.33 15.93 9.83
C ASN A 91 10.24 17.45 9.63
N LEU A 92 9.77 17.85 8.46
CA LEU A 92 9.31 19.21 8.17
C LEU A 92 7.79 19.25 8.25
N PHE A 93 7.24 19.94 9.25
CA PHE A 93 5.80 19.95 9.53
C PHE A 93 5.08 21.09 8.81
N TYR A 94 4.02 20.74 8.08
CA TYR A 94 3.07 21.64 7.44
C TYR A 94 1.67 21.44 8.03
N GLU A 95 0.66 22.16 7.53
CA GLU A 95 -0.71 21.98 8.00
C GLU A 95 -1.27 20.62 7.55
N GLY A 96 -1.38 19.69 8.49
CA GLY A 96 -1.99 18.36 8.28
C GLY A 96 -1.10 17.32 7.60
N PHE A 97 0.18 17.62 7.36
CA PHE A 97 1.17 16.66 6.86
C PHE A 97 2.60 17.06 7.18
N SER A 98 3.53 16.12 7.05
CA SER A 98 4.97 16.34 7.14
C SER A 98 5.75 15.55 6.08
N PHE A 99 6.94 16.06 5.78
CA PHE A 99 7.93 15.35 4.97
C PHE A 99 9.08 14.87 5.85
N GLU A 100 9.40 13.59 5.75
CA GLU A 100 10.45 12.92 6.50
C GLU A 100 11.74 12.81 5.67
N PHE A 101 12.87 13.11 6.32
CA PHE A 101 14.23 13.01 5.79
C PHE A 101 15.07 12.12 6.72
N GLN A 102 16.12 11.47 6.18
CA GLN A 102 16.94 10.50 6.92
C GLN A 102 17.74 11.11 8.09
N GLU A 103 18.09 12.39 7.98
CA GLU A 103 19.05 13.06 8.86
C GLU A 103 18.41 13.47 10.19
N TYR A 104 19.15 13.38 11.29
CA TYR A 104 18.74 13.93 12.59
C TYR A 104 19.37 15.30 12.77
N LEU A 105 18.57 16.35 12.78
CA LEU A 105 19.09 17.72 12.74
C LEU A 105 18.38 18.62 13.75
N ASP A 106 19.11 19.63 14.22
CA ASP A 106 18.60 20.62 15.19
C ASP A 106 18.03 21.86 14.50
N SER A 107 18.35 22.08 13.21
CA SER A 107 17.85 23.20 12.43
C SER A 107 17.65 22.87 10.95
N LEU A 108 16.73 23.60 10.31
CA LEU A 108 16.43 23.44 8.89
C LEU A 108 17.62 23.77 7.99
N ASP A 109 18.49 24.71 8.41
CA ASP A 109 19.65 25.14 7.63
C ASP A 109 20.74 24.05 7.49
N GLN A 110 20.71 23.03 8.36
CA GLN A 110 21.61 21.89 8.27
C GLN A 110 21.17 20.87 7.20
N LEU A 111 19.87 20.85 6.86
CA LEU A 111 19.34 19.99 5.80
C LEU A 111 19.75 20.59 4.45
N LYS A 112 20.40 19.81 3.58
CA LYS A 112 20.87 20.31 2.28
C LYS A 112 19.71 20.45 1.31
N ASP A 113 19.84 21.39 0.38
CA ASP A 113 18.81 21.66 -0.63
C ASP A 113 18.51 20.43 -1.49
N GLU A 114 19.49 19.55 -1.69
CA GLU A 114 19.41 18.32 -2.49
C GLU A 114 18.96 17.09 -1.69
N ASP A 115 18.84 17.18 -0.36
CA ASP A 115 18.36 16.07 0.46
C ASP A 115 16.91 15.75 0.08
N LYS A 116 16.59 14.46 0.05
CA LYS A 116 15.34 13.96 -0.51
C LYS A 116 14.38 13.46 0.56
N VAL A 117 13.11 13.72 0.32
CA VAL A 117 12.00 13.15 1.08
C VAL A 117 12.04 11.63 0.96
N LEU A 118 12.01 10.95 2.11
CA LEU A 118 11.91 9.50 2.21
C LEU A 118 10.52 9.04 2.63
N GLY A 119 9.79 9.89 3.34
CA GLY A 119 8.47 9.56 3.85
C GLY A 119 7.52 10.75 3.85
N ILE A 120 6.23 10.46 3.76
CA ILE A 120 5.16 11.47 3.87
C ILE A 120 4.16 10.99 4.90
N ILE A 121 4.00 11.76 5.98
CA ILE A 121 3.02 11.50 7.02
C ILE A 121 1.91 12.53 6.84
N ALA A 122 0.66 12.12 6.85
CA ALA A 122 -0.48 12.98 6.56
C ALA A 122 -1.69 12.62 7.42
N ASP A 123 -2.45 13.63 7.81
CA ASP A 123 -3.76 13.44 8.41
C ASP A 123 -4.69 12.80 7.38
N ALA A 124 -5.39 11.74 7.77
CA ALA A 124 -6.35 11.06 6.90
C ALA A 124 -7.41 12.03 6.34
N LYS A 125 -7.77 13.05 7.13
CA LYS A 125 -8.73 14.09 6.75
C LYS A 125 -8.31 14.89 5.52
N ILE A 126 -7.04 15.28 5.39
CA ILE A 126 -6.58 16.06 4.22
C ILE A 126 -6.56 15.21 2.95
N LEU A 127 -6.45 13.89 3.10
CA LEU A 127 -6.52 12.92 2.01
C LEU A 127 -7.97 12.54 1.65
N GLY A 128 -8.96 13.05 2.39
CA GLY A 128 -10.37 12.72 2.24
C GLY A 128 -10.72 11.31 2.72
N ILE A 129 -9.91 10.74 3.61
CA ILE A 129 -10.11 9.39 4.16
C ILE A 129 -10.88 9.52 5.48
N ASN A 130 -12.06 8.92 5.50
CA ASN A 130 -12.90 8.76 6.69
C ASN A 130 -13.42 7.32 6.72
N ALA A 131 -12.52 6.39 6.98
CA ALA A 131 -12.79 4.96 6.95
C ALA A 131 -12.29 4.31 8.25
N THR A 132 -12.89 3.18 8.63
CA THR A 132 -12.38 2.31 9.69
C THR A 132 -11.44 1.24 9.11
N PRO A 133 -10.65 0.55 9.94
CA PRO A 133 -9.84 -0.57 9.52
C PRO A 133 -10.60 -1.65 8.75
N ALA A 134 -11.83 -1.97 9.17
CA ALA A 134 -12.68 -2.92 8.46
C ALA A 134 -13.05 -2.45 7.04
N GLN A 135 -13.36 -1.16 6.88
CA GLN A 135 -13.69 -0.59 5.56
C GLN A 135 -12.46 -0.54 4.64
N LEU A 136 -11.27 -0.23 5.18
CA LEU A 136 -10.05 -0.32 4.39
C LEU A 136 -9.79 -1.73 3.89
N LYS A 137 -10.06 -2.77 4.70
CA LYS A 137 -9.93 -4.16 4.24
C LYS A 137 -10.87 -4.52 3.07
N VAL A 138 -12.07 -3.93 3.04
CA VAL A 138 -12.99 -4.08 1.91
C VAL A 138 -12.46 -3.39 0.66
N ASN A 139 -11.87 -2.19 0.81
CA ASN A 139 -11.46 -1.34 -0.29
C ASN A 139 -10.09 -1.72 -0.90
N TYR A 140 -9.13 -2.08 -0.04
CA TYR A 140 -7.72 -2.31 -0.37
C TYR A 140 -7.31 -3.79 -0.27
N GLY A 141 -8.19 -4.66 0.24
CA GLY A 141 -7.88 -6.06 0.51
C GLY A 141 -7.18 -6.27 1.86
N SER A 142 -6.51 -7.42 2.01
CA SER A 142 -5.80 -7.74 3.25
C SER A 142 -4.49 -6.94 3.37
N PRO A 143 -4.20 -6.33 4.52
CA PRO A 143 -2.91 -5.69 4.75
C PRO A 143 -1.79 -6.74 4.85
N SER A 144 -0.55 -6.34 4.55
CA SER A 144 0.65 -7.15 4.77
C SER A 144 0.98 -7.28 6.26
N THR A 145 0.56 -6.32 7.07
CA THR A 145 0.71 -6.34 8.52
C THR A 145 -0.46 -5.62 9.16
N GLU A 146 -1.02 -6.19 10.23
CA GLU A 146 -2.08 -5.59 11.04
C GLU A 146 -1.73 -5.85 12.51
N ALA A 147 -1.52 -4.78 13.28
CA ALA A 147 -1.06 -4.88 14.66
C ALA A 147 -1.56 -3.71 15.49
N TYR A 148 -1.64 -3.93 16.80
CA TYR A 148 -1.72 -2.84 17.76
C TYR A 148 -0.28 -2.43 18.12
N ASP A 149 0.04 -1.15 17.95
CA ASP A 149 1.33 -0.55 18.24
C ASP A 149 1.17 0.56 19.28
N ASP A 150 1.52 0.25 20.53
CA ASP A 150 1.54 1.22 21.64
C ASP A 150 2.88 1.92 21.81
N ALA A 151 3.93 1.52 21.08
CA ALA A 151 5.28 2.03 21.27
C ALA A 151 5.41 3.52 20.88
N HIS A 152 4.55 4.00 19.99
CA HIS A 152 4.59 5.36 19.45
C HIS A 152 3.30 6.15 19.68
N GLY A 153 2.44 5.68 20.60
CA GLY A 153 1.16 6.33 20.91
C GLY A 153 0.13 6.25 19.78
N THR A 154 0.32 5.35 18.81
CA THR A 154 -0.51 5.23 17.61
C THR A 154 -1.13 3.83 17.49
N GLY A 155 -2.09 3.57 18.38
CA GLY A 155 -3.11 2.52 18.33
C GLY A 155 -2.98 1.39 17.30
N TRP A 156 -3.98 1.25 16.43
CA TRP A 156 -4.07 0.19 15.43
C TRP A 156 -3.39 0.60 14.13
N GLN A 157 -2.44 -0.19 13.66
CA GLN A 157 -1.72 -0.01 12.41
C GLN A 157 -2.09 -1.08 11.39
N MET A 158 -2.22 -0.67 10.13
CA MET A 158 -2.31 -1.56 8.98
C MET A 158 -1.36 -1.11 7.87
N ASP A 159 -0.53 -2.03 7.39
CA ASP A 159 0.39 -1.80 6.29
C ASP A 159 -0.11 -2.45 5.00
N TYR A 160 -0.06 -1.69 3.91
CA TYR A 160 -0.35 -2.17 2.57
C TYR A 160 0.87 -1.95 1.68
N LEU A 161 1.16 -2.93 0.82
CA LEU A 161 2.20 -2.79 -0.19
C LEU A 161 1.63 -2.11 -1.44
N ALA A 162 2.18 -0.94 -1.79
CA ALA A 162 1.88 -0.20 -2.99
C ALA A 162 3.13 -0.19 -3.89
N GLY A 163 3.23 -1.16 -4.79
CA GLY A 163 4.46 -1.37 -5.57
C GLY A 163 5.63 -1.76 -4.66
N GLU A 164 6.67 -0.94 -4.61
CA GLU A 164 7.83 -1.14 -3.71
C GLU A 164 7.73 -0.34 -2.40
N ARG A 165 6.60 0.36 -2.18
CA ARG A 165 6.38 1.26 -1.04
C ARG A 165 5.39 0.69 -0.05
N TYR A 166 5.53 1.09 1.21
CA TYR A 166 4.58 0.80 2.27
C TYR A 166 3.67 2.00 2.48
N LEU A 167 2.36 1.72 2.44
CA LEU A 167 1.31 2.63 2.83
C LEU A 167 0.70 2.15 4.14
N SER A 168 1.01 2.85 5.21
CA SER A 168 0.50 2.56 6.55
C SER A 168 -0.69 3.44 6.90
N PHE A 169 -1.71 2.84 7.48
CA PHE A 169 -2.87 3.53 8.05
C PHE A 169 -2.89 3.30 9.55
N PHE A 170 -3.11 4.38 10.30
CA PHE A 170 -3.17 4.34 11.76
C PHE A 170 -4.54 4.82 12.25
N ALA A 171 -5.02 4.19 13.30
CA ALA A 171 -6.21 4.57 14.05
C ALA A 171 -5.94 4.42 15.55
N GLU A 172 -6.75 5.00 16.41
CA GLU A 172 -6.61 4.79 17.87
C GLU A 172 -6.94 3.35 18.28
N THR A 173 -7.92 2.75 17.62
CA THR A 173 -8.36 1.37 17.82
C THR A 173 -8.71 0.73 16.47
N ASN A 174 -8.97 -0.58 16.46
CA ASN A 174 -9.42 -1.27 15.25
C ASN A 174 -10.85 -0.88 14.80
N GLU A 175 -11.59 -0.13 15.62
CA GLU A 175 -12.95 0.35 15.34
C GLU A 175 -12.99 1.86 15.05
N SER A 176 -11.97 2.61 15.48
CA SER A 176 -11.87 4.05 15.24
C SER A 176 -11.61 4.35 13.77
N ALA A 177 -11.97 5.56 13.34
CA ALA A 177 -11.58 6.06 12.03
C ALA A 177 -10.06 6.19 11.93
N ILE A 178 -9.53 5.99 10.73
CA ILE A 178 -8.12 6.28 10.44
C ILE A 178 -7.87 7.77 10.69
N ASN A 179 -6.82 8.07 11.45
CA ASN A 179 -6.39 9.43 11.76
C ASN A 179 -5.13 9.83 10.99
N THR A 180 -4.22 8.89 10.74
CA THR A 180 -2.92 9.15 10.11
C THR A 180 -2.65 8.16 8.99
N VAL A 181 -2.02 8.65 7.92
CA VAL A 181 -1.52 7.86 6.80
C VAL A 181 -0.04 8.15 6.63
N TYR A 182 0.76 7.12 6.42
CA TYR A 182 2.20 7.25 6.21
C TYR A 182 2.63 6.46 4.99
N LEU A 183 3.26 7.15 4.04
CA LEU A 183 3.85 6.55 2.85
C LEU A 183 5.38 6.56 2.97
N ARG A 184 6.02 5.41 2.70
CA ARG A 184 7.48 5.23 2.69
C ARG A 184 7.92 4.22 1.63
#